data_AF-A0AAE1MRY3-F1
#
_entry.id   AF-A0AAE1MRY3-F1
#
_cell.length_a   1.000
_cell.length_b   1.000
_cell.length_c   1.000
_cell.angle_alpha   90.00
_cell.angle_beta   90.00
_cell.angle_gamma   90.00
#
_symmetry.space_group_name_H-M   'P 1'
#
loop_
_entity.id
_entity.type
_entity.pdbx_description
1 polymer ?
#
loop_
_entity_poly.entity_id
_entity_poly.type
_entity_poly.pdbx_seq_one_letter_code
_entity_poly.pdbx_strand_id
1 'polypeptide(L)'
;MVFYFKARPEAGDYTVFMGLDKHENEELIKYGFIEDIWFHVDKMSSAHVYLRLHKGQTIDDISEGVLEDCAQLVKANSIQGNKVNNVDVVYTPWSNLKKTASMDVGQVGFHNPKMVRTVRVEKRINEIVNRLNKTKVERTPDFKAEREAVNAAERAERKQQLREKKRREELDRMEKERQAELRSYKGLMVSENMTSNKQIASASKSLQELEDDFINLPTWIKRASSVSYVFEAREKVGGFVGSKITCLCT
;
A
#
# COMPACT_ATOMS: atom_id res chain seq x y z
N MET A 1 24.62 22.04 0.85
CA MET A 1 24.91 21.02 -0.18
C MET A 1 24.85 19.62 0.43
N VAL A 2 24.18 18.70 -0.26
CA VAL A 2 24.03 17.30 0.15
C VAL A 2 24.59 16.36 -0.90
N PHE A 3 25.31 15.36 -0.44
CA PHE A 3 25.85 14.30 -1.27
C PHE A 3 24.91 13.11 -1.26
N TYR A 4 24.55 12.64 -2.44
CA TYR A 4 23.74 11.44 -2.66
C TYR A 4 24.63 10.33 -3.21
N PHE A 5 24.38 9.11 -2.75
CA PHE A 5 25.05 7.89 -3.15
C PHE A 5 23.99 6.83 -3.45
N LYS A 6 24.32 5.91 -4.35
CA LYS A 6 23.51 4.72 -4.60
C LYS A 6 24.14 3.54 -3.88
N ALA A 7 23.32 2.79 -3.15
CA ALA A 7 23.76 1.54 -2.55
C ALA A 7 23.99 0.45 -3.61
N ARG A 8 24.34 -0.76 -3.17
CA ARG A 8 24.53 -1.91 -4.08
C ARG A 8 23.30 -2.14 -4.95
N PRO A 9 23.44 -2.29 -6.28
CA PRO A 9 22.31 -2.54 -7.17
C PRO A 9 21.64 -3.90 -6.89
N GLU A 10 22.39 -4.85 -6.33
CA GLU A 10 21.88 -6.19 -5.96
C GLU A 10 20.92 -6.17 -4.77
N ALA A 11 21.03 -5.17 -3.88
CA ALA A 11 20.21 -5.07 -2.68
C ALA A 11 18.91 -4.28 -2.90
N GLY A 12 18.84 -3.48 -3.97
CA GLY A 12 17.71 -2.62 -4.31
C GLY A 12 18.08 -1.15 -4.49
N ASP A 13 17.09 -0.35 -4.89
CA ASP A 13 17.24 1.09 -5.13
C ASP A 13 17.24 1.91 -3.83
N TYR A 14 18.20 1.65 -2.95
CA TYR A 14 18.39 2.47 -1.75
C TYR A 14 19.15 3.74 -2.05
N THR A 15 18.63 4.85 -1.55
CA THR A 15 19.28 6.16 -1.62
C THR A 15 19.97 6.45 -0.30
N VAL A 16 21.28 6.64 -0.36
CA VAL A 16 22.10 7.06 0.78
C VAL A 16 22.46 8.52 0.58
N PHE A 17 22.41 9.34 1.63
CA PHE A 17 22.77 10.75 1.52
C PHE A 17 23.43 11.28 2.79
N MET A 18 24.21 12.35 2.67
CA MET A 18 24.86 13.01 3.80
C MET A 18 25.05 14.50 3.55
N GLY A 19 25.00 15.29 4.62
CA GLY A 19 25.34 16.72 4.56
C GLY A 19 26.82 16.95 4.35
N LEU A 20 27.16 18.04 3.65
CA LEU A 20 28.54 18.50 3.52
C LEU A 20 29.13 18.89 4.89
N ASP A 21 28.33 19.58 5.70
CA ASP A 21 28.76 20.15 6.97
C ASP A 21 27.70 20.01 8.07
N LYS A 22 28.02 20.55 9.24
CA LYS A 22 27.16 20.53 10.42
C LYS A 22 25.87 21.33 10.26
N HIS A 23 25.82 22.37 9.43
CA HIS A 23 24.63 23.21 9.22
C HIS A 23 23.62 22.47 8.34
N GLU A 24 24.08 21.86 7.25
CA GLU A 24 23.26 21.01 6.39
C GLU A 24 22.71 19.82 7.16
N ASN A 25 23.49 19.26 8.08
CA ASN A 25 23.03 18.18 8.95
C ASN A 25 21.87 18.62 9.85
N GLU A 26 21.81 19.87 10.30
CA GLU A 26 20.67 20.36 11.09
C GLU A 26 19.39 20.47 10.25
N GLU A 27 19.52 20.91 9.00
CA GLU A 27 18.38 20.96 8.07
C GLU A 27 17.87 19.56 7.74
N LEU A 28 18.77 18.61 7.51
CA LEU A 28 18.42 17.20 7.29
C LEU A 28 17.72 16.58 8.51
N ILE A 29 18.17 16.90 9.73
CA ILE A 29 17.48 16.45 10.95
C ILE A 29 16.11 17.10 11.06
N LYS A 30 15.95 18.36 10.66
CA LYS A 30 14.67 19.08 10.78
C LYS A 30 13.62 18.58 9.80
N TYR A 31 14.02 18.22 8.58
CA TYR A 31 13.10 17.85 7.49
C TYR A 31 13.14 16.36 7.11
N GLY A 32 13.83 15.51 7.88
CA GLY A 32 13.94 14.08 7.62
C GLY A 32 12.61 13.32 7.64
N PHE A 33 12.57 12.19 6.95
CA PHE A 33 11.39 11.32 6.81
C PHE A 33 11.36 10.19 7.84
N ILE A 34 10.19 9.59 8.05
CA ILE A 34 10.05 8.49 9.00
C ILE A 34 10.75 7.22 8.50
N GLU A 35 10.89 7.10 7.18
CA GLU A 35 11.63 6.06 6.48
C GLU A 35 13.15 6.29 6.48
N ASP A 36 13.63 7.45 6.93
CA ASP A 36 15.06 7.74 6.96
C ASP A 36 15.71 7.10 8.21
N ILE A 37 16.78 6.35 8.00
CA ILE A 37 17.63 5.79 9.04
C ILE A 37 18.91 6.61 9.13
N TRP A 38 19.24 7.06 10.33
CA TRP A 38 20.42 7.87 10.61
C TRP A 38 21.57 7.00 11.12
N PHE A 39 22.79 7.31 10.67
CA PHE A 39 24.03 6.64 11.01
C PHE A 39 25.09 7.62 11.50
N HIS A 40 25.86 7.20 12.52
CA HIS A 40 26.94 7.98 13.10
C HIS A 40 27.96 7.09 13.84
N VAL A 41 29.21 7.54 13.98
CA VAL A 41 30.20 6.82 14.79
C VAL A 41 29.95 7.06 16.28
N ASP A 42 29.94 6.01 17.10
CA ASP A 42 29.81 6.19 18.56
C ASP A 42 30.97 7.04 19.13
N LYS A 43 30.64 8.03 19.97
CA LYS A 43 31.58 8.88 20.73
C LYS A 43 32.62 9.66 19.91
N MET A 44 32.52 9.72 18.58
CA MET A 44 33.47 10.44 17.73
C MET A 44 32.75 11.42 16.81
N SER A 45 33.45 12.48 16.41
CA SER A 45 32.94 13.38 15.37
C SER A 45 32.98 12.66 14.01
N SER A 46 31.80 12.34 13.45
CA SER A 46 31.68 11.83 12.09
C SER A 46 30.61 12.58 11.29
N ALA A 47 30.62 12.38 9.98
CA ALA A 47 29.49 12.74 9.16
C ALA A 47 28.19 12.03 9.62
N HIS A 48 27.05 12.69 9.39
CA HIS A 48 25.72 12.09 9.53
C HIS A 48 25.32 11.53 8.18
N VAL A 49 25.23 10.21 8.09
CA VAL A 49 24.76 9.53 6.89
C VAL A 49 23.33 9.06 7.11
N TYR A 50 22.51 9.20 6.09
CA TYR A 50 21.11 8.82 6.08
C TYR A 50 20.88 7.78 4.99
N LEU A 51 20.06 6.78 5.29
CA LEU A 51 19.56 5.79 4.34
C LEU A 51 18.05 5.96 4.24
N ARG A 52 17.52 6.20 3.04
CA ARG A 52 16.08 6.24 2.81
C ARG A 52 15.56 4.85 2.49
N LEU A 53 14.69 4.32 3.34
CA LEU A 53 14.00 3.06 3.12
C LEU A 53 12.79 3.23 2.19
N HIS A 54 12.33 2.12 1.62
CA HIS A 54 11.06 2.11 0.90
C HIS A 54 9.88 2.13 1.88
N LYS A 55 8.73 2.64 1.43
CA LYS A 55 7.52 2.74 2.26
C LYS A 55 7.14 1.36 2.82
N GLY A 56 7.01 1.27 4.15
CA GLY A 56 6.63 0.05 4.85
C GLY A 56 7.77 -0.88 5.24
N GLN A 57 9.03 -0.57 4.89
CA GLN A 57 10.20 -1.28 5.38
C GLN A 57 10.61 -0.79 6.76
N THR A 58 11.22 -1.68 7.53
CA THR A 58 11.76 -1.41 8.86
C THR A 58 13.28 -1.55 8.89
N ILE A 59 13.89 -1.14 10.00
CA ILE A 59 15.33 -1.26 10.25
C ILE A 59 15.85 -2.72 10.18
N ASP A 60 14.96 -3.69 10.38
CA ASP A 60 15.26 -5.13 10.33
C ASP A 60 15.33 -5.67 8.89
N ASP A 61 14.68 -5.00 7.94
CA ASP A 61 14.61 -5.43 6.54
C ASP A 61 15.86 -5.02 5.73
N ILE A 62 16.77 -4.26 6.35
CA ILE A 62 17.97 -3.75 5.70
C ILE A 62 18.98 -4.89 5.54
N SER A 63 19.35 -5.17 4.29
CA SER A 63 20.40 -6.15 4.02
C SER A 63 21.72 -5.76 4.70
N GLU A 64 22.43 -6.75 5.23
CA GLU A 64 23.74 -6.56 5.87
C GLU A 64 24.73 -5.86 4.95
N GLY A 65 24.62 -6.09 3.63
CA GLY A 65 25.45 -5.42 2.66
C GLY A 65 25.23 -3.91 2.57
N VAL A 66 23.97 -3.45 2.59
CA VAL A 66 23.67 -2.01 2.60
C VAL A 66 24.10 -1.37 3.92
N LEU A 67 23.95 -2.11 5.01
CA LEU A 67 24.36 -1.69 6.35
C LEU A 67 25.89 -1.49 6.42
N GLU A 68 26.65 -2.44 5.88
CA GLU A 68 28.10 -2.35 5.76
C GLU A 68 28.53 -1.15 4.89
N ASP A 69 27.88 -0.93 3.75
CA ASP A 69 28.17 0.21 2.87
C ASP A 69 28.00 1.55 3.61
N CYS A 70 26.89 1.70 4.35
CA CYS A 70 26.63 2.90 5.15
C CYS A 70 27.67 3.06 6.26
N ALA A 71 27.99 1.98 6.99
CA ALA A 71 28.95 2.02 8.08
C ALA A 71 30.38 2.35 7.60
N GLN A 72 30.79 1.81 6.46
CA GLN A 72 32.06 2.13 5.82
C GLN A 72 32.13 3.59 5.36
N LEU A 73 31.03 4.12 4.81
CA LEU A 73 30.95 5.53 4.39
C LEU A 73 31.06 6.48 5.59
N VAL A 74 30.36 6.19 6.69
CA VAL A 74 30.41 6.96 7.94
C VAL A 74 31.83 6.94 8.53
N LYS A 75 32.45 5.76 8.58
CA LYS A 75 33.82 5.59 9.06
C LYS A 75 34.82 6.38 8.21
N ALA A 76 34.70 6.30 6.88
CA ALA A 76 35.58 7.03 5.96
C ALA A 76 35.47 8.54 6.10
N ASN A 77 34.28 9.05 6.41
CA ASN A 77 33.98 10.46 6.63
C ASN A 77 34.01 10.86 8.13
N SER A 78 34.73 10.09 8.97
CA SER A 78 35.00 10.46 10.36
C SER A 78 36.42 10.98 10.53
N ILE A 79 36.57 12.09 11.26
CA ILE A 79 37.88 12.72 11.48
C ILE A 79 38.81 11.77 12.26
N GLN A 80 38.30 11.17 13.32
CA GLN A 80 39.04 10.25 14.18
C GLN A 80 38.79 8.78 13.81
N GLY A 81 37.53 8.42 13.51
CA GLY A 81 37.12 7.03 13.24
C GLY A 81 37.74 6.41 11.98
N ASN A 82 38.21 7.23 11.04
CA ASN A 82 38.92 6.77 9.86
C ASN A 82 40.30 6.16 10.18
N LYS A 83 40.95 6.59 11.26
CA LYS A 83 42.29 6.11 11.66
C LYS A 83 42.25 4.96 12.67
N VAL A 84 41.12 4.79 13.35
CA VAL A 84 40.94 3.81 14.43
C VAL A 84 40.34 2.53 13.86
N ASN A 85 40.84 1.37 14.29
CA ASN A 85 40.23 0.07 13.99
C ASN A 85 39.18 -0.28 15.05
N ASN A 86 38.24 -1.18 14.73
CA ASN A 86 37.16 -1.60 15.63
C ASN A 86 36.31 -0.41 16.09
N VAL A 87 35.69 0.27 15.13
CA VAL A 87 34.82 1.41 15.40
C VAL A 87 33.38 0.93 15.43
N ASP A 88 32.64 1.36 16.44
CA ASP A 88 31.22 1.11 16.58
C ASP A 88 30.43 2.21 15.86
N VAL A 89 29.61 1.82 14.90
CA VAL A 89 28.70 2.71 14.17
C VAL A 89 27.29 2.49 14.71
N VAL A 90 26.69 3.56 15.24
CA VAL A 90 25.31 3.54 15.70
C VAL A 90 24.38 3.90 14.56
N TYR A 91 23.21 3.25 14.55
CA TYR A 91 22.15 3.54 13.61
C TYR A 91 20.78 3.47 14.28
N THR A 92 19.92 4.41 13.92
CA THR A 92 18.59 4.55 14.50
C THR A 92 17.64 5.20 13.50
N PRO A 93 16.34 4.90 13.55
CA PRO A 93 15.35 5.65 12.78
C PRO A 93 15.38 7.14 13.14
N TRP A 94 15.14 8.00 12.15
CA TRP A 94 15.08 9.45 12.31
C TRP A 94 14.06 9.88 13.37
N SER A 95 12.94 9.17 13.47
CA SER A 95 11.88 9.41 14.47
C SER A 95 12.35 9.30 15.93
N ASN A 96 13.49 8.66 16.19
CA ASN A 96 14.07 8.51 17.52
C ASN A 96 15.10 9.61 17.85
N LEU A 97 15.47 10.45 16.88
CA LEU A 97 16.42 11.54 17.11
C LEU A 97 15.75 12.68 17.87
N LYS A 98 16.43 13.12 18.94
CA LYS A 98 16.01 14.25 19.76
C LYS A 98 17.01 15.38 19.62
N LYS A 99 16.55 16.51 19.08
CA LYS A 99 17.32 17.75 19.05
C LYS A 99 16.58 18.81 19.86
N THR A 100 17.22 19.37 20.89
CA THR A 100 16.71 20.54 21.61
C THR A 100 17.44 21.80 21.18
N ALA A 101 16.79 22.96 21.27
CA ALA A 101 17.39 24.24 20.91
C ALA A 101 18.61 24.63 21.78
N SER A 102 18.73 24.01 22.97
CA SER A 102 19.86 24.17 23.88
C SER A 102 21.10 23.36 23.49
N MET A 103 21.00 22.44 22.52
CA MET A 103 22.10 21.55 22.14
C MET A 103 22.93 22.16 21.02
N ASP A 104 24.26 22.10 21.18
CA ASP A 104 25.21 22.64 20.21
C ASP A 104 25.07 22.04 18.82
N VAL A 105 25.46 22.81 17.80
CA VAL A 105 25.39 22.40 16.39
C VAL A 105 26.16 21.10 16.17
N GLY A 106 25.48 20.08 15.64
CA GLY A 106 26.01 18.73 15.46
C GLY A 106 25.76 17.76 16.62
N GLN A 107 25.39 18.24 17.81
CA GLN A 107 25.00 17.36 18.92
C GLN A 107 23.58 16.85 18.73
N VAL A 108 23.40 15.53 18.80
CA VAL A 108 22.10 14.84 18.67
C VAL A 108 21.88 13.91 19.85
N GLY A 109 20.68 13.93 20.42
CA GLY A 109 20.25 13.02 21.48
C GLY A 109 19.29 11.96 20.95
N PHE A 110 18.92 11.02 21.81
CA PHE A 110 17.95 9.97 21.48
C PHE A 110 16.73 10.06 22.41
N HIS A 111 15.54 9.78 21.88
CA HIS A 111 14.34 9.62 22.70
C HIS A 111 14.41 8.30 23.49
N ASN A 112 14.67 7.20 22.80
CA ASN A 112 14.77 5.86 23.34
C ASN A 112 16.13 5.23 23.00
N PRO A 113 17.01 4.96 23.99
CA PRO A 113 18.31 4.35 23.73
C PRO A 113 18.18 2.89 23.26
N LYS A 114 17.07 2.20 23.60
CA LYS A 114 16.82 0.80 23.20
C LYS A 114 16.57 0.62 21.69
N MET A 115 16.18 1.69 21.00
CA MET A 115 15.96 1.66 19.55
C MET A 115 17.25 1.89 18.76
N VAL A 116 18.34 2.26 19.44
CA VAL A 116 19.66 2.44 18.82
C VAL A 116 20.30 1.08 18.67
N ARG A 117 20.72 0.77 17.44
CA ARG A 117 21.49 -0.43 17.13
C ARG A 117 22.92 -0.06 16.78
N THR A 118 23.82 -1.01 16.93
CA THR A 118 25.25 -0.80 16.72
C THR A 118 25.81 -1.87 15.79
N VAL A 119 26.62 -1.44 14.83
CA VAL A 119 27.43 -2.32 13.98
C VAL A 119 28.89 -2.06 14.25
N ARG A 120 29.65 -3.13 14.50
CA ARG A 120 31.09 -3.03 14.68
C ARG A 120 31.80 -3.15 13.34
N VAL A 121 32.60 -2.14 13.00
CA VAL A 121 33.42 -2.12 11.78
C VAL A 121 34.90 -2.21 12.15
N GLU A 122 35.51 -3.35 11.86
CA GLU A 122 36.91 -3.61 12.20
C GLU A 122 37.86 -2.71 11.43
N LYS A 123 37.78 -2.73 10.09
CA LYS A 123 38.71 -2.03 9.20
C LYS A 123 37.95 -1.30 8.10
N ARG A 124 38.58 -0.24 7.59
CA ARG A 124 38.06 0.48 6.43
C ARG A 124 38.30 -0.36 5.18
N ILE A 125 37.23 -0.62 4.43
CA ILE A 125 37.31 -1.32 3.15
C ILE A 125 37.30 -0.28 2.04
N ASN A 126 38.48 -0.04 1.45
CA ASN A 126 38.65 1.00 0.41
C ASN A 126 37.82 0.72 -0.85
N GLU A 127 37.61 -0.54 -1.19
CA GLU A 127 36.85 -0.93 -2.38
C GLU A 127 35.39 -0.46 -2.31
N ILE A 128 34.75 -0.64 -1.16
CA ILE A 128 33.37 -0.20 -0.91
C ILE A 128 33.28 1.32 -0.99
N VAL A 129 34.18 2.03 -0.28
CA VAL A 129 34.21 3.49 -0.27
C VAL A 129 34.44 4.06 -1.68
N ASN A 130 35.36 3.48 -2.44
CA ASN A 130 35.65 3.90 -3.81
C ASN A 130 34.46 3.63 -4.75
N ARG A 131 33.77 2.49 -4.59
CA ARG A 131 32.54 2.20 -5.33
C ARG A 131 31.46 3.24 -5.05
N LEU A 132 31.21 3.54 -3.77
CA LEU A 132 30.21 4.54 -3.37
C LEU A 132 30.56 5.92 -3.93
N ASN A 133 31.82 6.34 -3.80
CA ASN A 133 32.28 7.64 -4.32
C ASN A 133 32.12 7.79 -5.84
N LYS A 134 32.15 6.71 -6.63
CA LYS A 134 31.83 6.78 -8.07
C LYS A 134 30.38 7.15 -8.35
N THR A 135 29.47 6.82 -7.43
CA THR A 135 28.03 7.13 -7.53
C THR A 135 27.66 8.43 -6.84
N LYS A 136 28.66 9.17 -6.33
CA LYS A 136 28.45 10.43 -5.62
C LYS A 136 27.83 11.46 -6.56
N VAL A 137 26.65 11.96 -6.19
CA VAL A 137 25.97 13.06 -6.88
C VAL A 137 25.78 14.19 -5.88
N GLU A 138 26.27 15.37 -6.23
CA GLU A 138 26.12 16.57 -5.42
C GLU A 138 24.83 17.28 -5.83
N ARG A 139 23.98 17.59 -4.85
CA ARG A 139 22.75 18.34 -5.07
C ARG A 139 22.60 19.42 -4.00
N THR A 140 21.81 20.43 -4.32
CA THR A 140 21.31 21.44 -3.39
C THR A 140 19.78 21.35 -3.34
N PRO A 141 19.23 20.31 -2.69
CA PRO A 141 17.79 20.14 -2.56
C PRO A 141 17.21 21.23 -1.67
N ASP A 142 16.00 21.69 -1.99
CA ASP A 142 15.18 22.46 -1.06
C ASP A 142 14.42 21.47 -0.16
N PHE A 143 14.98 21.19 1.02
CA PHE A 143 14.43 20.21 1.97
C PHE A 143 13.03 20.56 2.46
N LYS A 144 12.72 21.86 2.54
CA LYS A 144 11.43 22.35 3.00
C LYS A 144 10.36 22.07 1.96
N ALA A 145 10.65 22.35 0.70
CA ALA A 145 9.73 22.09 -0.41
C ALA A 145 9.44 20.59 -0.58
N GLU A 146 10.46 19.73 -0.48
CA GLU A 146 10.29 18.27 -0.59
C GLU A 146 9.39 17.74 0.55
N ARG A 147 9.64 18.18 1.79
CA ARG A 147 8.84 17.78 2.95
C ARG A 147 7.39 18.26 2.84
N GLU A 148 7.17 19.50 2.43
CA GLU A 148 5.82 20.06 2.26
C GLU A 148 5.04 19.33 1.17
N ALA A 149 5.69 18.96 0.06
CA ALA A 149 5.08 18.18 -1.01
C ALA A 149 4.65 16.79 -0.55
N VAL A 150 5.51 16.07 0.18
CA VAL A 150 5.17 14.74 0.72
C VAL A 150 4.05 14.85 1.76
N ASN A 151 4.12 15.80 2.69
CA ASN A 151 3.06 16.02 3.68
C ASN A 151 1.73 16.46 3.03
N ALA A 152 1.77 17.17 1.90
CA ALA A 152 0.58 17.54 1.14
C ALA A 152 -0.01 16.32 0.43
N ALA A 153 0.82 15.48 -0.18
CA ALA A 153 0.41 14.23 -0.81
C ALA A 153 -0.21 13.26 0.21
N GLU A 154 0.41 13.08 1.37
CA GLU A 154 -0.11 12.23 2.45
C GLU A 154 -1.46 12.73 2.96
N ARG A 155 -1.61 14.05 3.17
CA ARG A 155 -2.90 14.65 3.54
C ARG A 155 -3.95 14.47 2.45
N ALA A 156 -3.58 14.58 1.19
CA ALA A 156 -4.49 14.36 0.07
C ALA A 156 -4.94 12.90 0.00
N GLU A 157 -4.01 11.95 0.15
CA GLU A 157 -4.29 10.51 0.19
C GLU A 157 -5.21 10.15 1.37
N ARG A 158 -4.89 10.62 2.58
CA ARG A 158 -5.74 10.41 3.77
C ARG A 158 -7.15 10.99 3.58
N LYS A 159 -7.27 12.14 2.92
CA LYS A 159 -8.57 12.75 2.59
C LYS A 159 -9.31 11.94 1.54
N GLN A 160 -8.62 11.37 0.55
CA GLN A 160 -9.20 10.48 -0.45
C GLN A 160 -9.70 9.18 0.19
N GLN A 161 -8.87 8.52 1.01
CA GLN A 161 -9.25 7.31 1.75
C GLN A 161 -10.47 7.55 2.65
N LEU A 162 -10.53 8.69 3.35
CA LEU A 162 -11.70 9.03 4.16
C LEU A 162 -12.96 9.28 3.31
N ARG A 163 -12.81 9.94 2.15
CA ARG A 163 -13.92 10.16 1.21
C ARG A 163 -14.42 8.85 0.60
N GLU A 164 -13.52 7.95 0.25
CA GLU A 164 -13.83 6.63 -0.29
C GLU A 164 -14.52 5.75 0.76
N LYS A 165 -14.02 5.76 2.01
CA LYS A 165 -14.66 5.08 3.13
C LYS A 165 -16.09 5.60 3.37
N LYS A 166 -16.28 6.92 3.40
CA LYS A 166 -17.61 7.53 3.54
C LYS A 166 -18.53 7.16 2.37
N ARG A 167 -18.03 7.19 1.14
CA ARG A 167 -18.81 6.79 -0.05
C ARG A 167 -19.22 5.32 0.02
N ARG A 168 -18.32 4.45 0.48
CA ARG A 168 -18.62 3.02 0.67
C ARG A 168 -19.68 2.81 1.75
N GLU A 169 -19.58 3.50 2.88
CA GLU A 169 -20.59 3.46 3.95
C GLU A 169 -21.97 3.97 3.48
N GLU A 170 -22.01 5.02 2.65
CA GLU A 170 -23.26 5.53 2.06
C GLU A 170 -23.88 4.55 1.06
N LEU A 171 -23.08 3.94 0.18
CA LEU A 171 -23.54 2.90 -0.74
C LEU A 171 -24.09 1.68 0.01
N ASP A 172 -23.38 1.22 1.05
CA ASP A 172 -23.83 0.11 1.90
C ASP A 172 -25.14 0.45 2.65
N ARG A 173 -25.34 1.72 3.04
CA ARG A 173 -26.59 2.18 3.65
C ARG A 173 -27.75 2.17 2.64
N MET A 174 -27.54 2.73 1.44
CA MET A 174 -28.56 2.75 0.39
C MET A 174 -28.94 1.34 -0.08
N GLU A 175 -27.98 0.42 -0.18
CA GLU A 175 -28.26 -0.97 -0.54
C GLU A 175 -29.08 -1.68 0.56
N LYS A 176 -28.78 -1.44 1.84
CA LYS A 176 -29.60 -1.95 2.96
C LYS A 176 -31.01 -1.38 2.93
N GLU A 177 -31.17 -0.09 2.64
CA GLU A 177 -32.48 0.55 2.50
C GLU A 177 -33.25 -0.04 1.31
N ARG A 178 -32.62 -0.20 0.15
CA ARG A 178 -33.21 -0.85 -1.03
C ARG A 178 -33.63 -2.30 -0.75
N GLN A 179 -32.79 -3.06 -0.06
CA GLN A 179 -33.13 -4.44 0.35
C GLN A 179 -34.26 -4.46 1.36
N ALA A 180 -34.29 -3.53 2.31
CA ALA A 180 -35.38 -3.41 3.28
C ALA A 180 -36.69 -3.02 2.57
N GLU A 181 -36.64 -2.14 1.56
CA GLU A 181 -37.78 -1.76 0.74
C GLU A 181 -38.28 -2.92 -0.13
N LEU A 182 -37.39 -3.71 -0.74
CA LEU A 182 -37.77 -4.92 -1.48
C LEU A 182 -38.37 -6.00 -0.56
N ARG A 183 -37.83 -6.17 0.66
CA ARG A 183 -38.37 -7.13 1.65
C ARG A 183 -39.66 -6.65 2.29
N SER A 184 -39.82 -5.34 2.44
CA SER A 184 -41.05 -4.73 2.90
C SER A 184 -42.02 -4.67 1.73
N TYR A 185 -42.99 -5.58 1.68
CA TYR A 185 -44.12 -5.63 0.73
C TYR A 185 -45.04 -4.38 0.76
N LYS A 186 -44.52 -3.17 0.98
CA LYS A 186 -45.25 -1.90 1.09
C LYS A 186 -45.78 -1.43 -0.26
N GLY A 187 -45.08 -1.72 -1.37
CA GLY A 187 -45.57 -1.47 -2.73
C GLY A 187 -46.56 -2.52 -3.24
N LEU A 188 -46.73 -3.64 -2.54
CA LEU A 188 -47.69 -4.70 -2.88
C LEU A 188 -48.99 -4.62 -2.05
N MET A 189 -49.02 -3.80 -0.99
CA MET A 189 -50.22 -3.40 -0.25
C MET A 189 -50.91 -2.20 -0.91
N VAL A 190 -51.35 -2.36 -2.17
CA VAL A 190 -52.24 -1.40 -2.82
C VAL A 190 -53.68 -1.83 -2.54
N SER A 191 -54.49 -1.00 -1.89
CA SER A 191 -55.88 -1.33 -1.53
C SER A 191 -56.75 -1.72 -2.72
N GLU A 192 -56.41 -1.26 -3.93
CA GLU A 192 -57.13 -1.56 -5.18
C GLU A 192 -56.98 -3.01 -5.65
N ASN A 193 -55.89 -3.71 -5.27
CA ASN A 193 -55.66 -5.12 -5.61
C ASN A 193 -55.98 -6.08 -4.46
N MET A 194 -56.50 -5.58 -3.33
CA MET A 194 -56.89 -6.39 -2.18
C MET A 194 -58.35 -6.83 -2.31
N THR A 195 -58.58 -8.06 -2.78
CA THR A 195 -59.92 -8.65 -2.80
C THR A 195 -60.30 -9.13 -1.40
N SER A 196 -61.42 -8.63 -0.85
CA SER A 196 -61.93 -9.11 0.44
C SER A 196 -62.47 -10.54 0.29
N ASN A 197 -62.27 -11.42 1.28
CA ASN A 197 -62.88 -12.76 1.32
C ASN A 197 -64.41 -12.72 1.12
N LYS A 198 -65.04 -11.59 1.44
CA LYS A 198 -66.47 -11.35 1.24
C LYS A 198 -66.86 -11.14 -0.24
N GLN A 199 -65.95 -10.63 -1.07
CA GLN A 199 -66.14 -10.48 -2.52
C GLN A 199 -65.81 -11.77 -3.29
N ILE A 200 -64.86 -12.57 -2.81
CA ILE A 200 -64.55 -13.89 -3.36
C ILE A 200 -65.74 -14.85 -3.17
N ALA A 201 -66.46 -14.74 -2.04
CA ALA A 201 -67.67 -15.52 -1.78
C ALA A 201 -68.87 -15.14 -2.66
N SER A 202 -68.94 -13.89 -3.16
CA SER A 202 -70.01 -13.44 -4.08
C SER A 202 -69.66 -13.64 -5.56
N ALA A 203 -68.38 -13.84 -5.87
CA ALA A 203 -67.87 -14.08 -7.22
C ALA A 203 -67.39 -15.54 -7.37
N SER A 204 -68.06 -16.48 -6.70
CA SER A 204 -67.82 -17.91 -6.88
C SER A 204 -68.22 -18.35 -8.29
N LYS A 205 -67.33 -18.10 -9.25
CA LYS A 205 -67.14 -18.97 -10.41
C LYS A 205 -66.98 -20.37 -9.83
N SER A 206 -67.81 -21.30 -10.29
CA SER A 206 -67.78 -22.67 -9.78
C SER A 206 -66.41 -23.30 -10.04
N LEU A 207 -65.99 -24.26 -9.22
CA LEU A 207 -64.74 -25.04 -9.42
C LEU A 207 -64.62 -25.57 -10.87
N GLN A 208 -65.77 -25.81 -11.49
CA GLN A 208 -65.94 -26.29 -12.87
C GLN A 208 -65.52 -25.27 -13.93
N GLU A 209 -65.72 -23.97 -13.71
CA GLU A 209 -65.32 -22.91 -14.66
C GLU A 209 -63.81 -22.58 -14.60
N LEU A 210 -63.13 -22.90 -13.49
CA LEU A 210 -61.68 -22.78 -13.37
C LEU A 210 -60.95 -24.00 -14.00
N GLU A 211 -61.59 -25.18 -14.01
CA GLU A 211 -61.08 -26.34 -14.74
C GLU A 211 -61.23 -26.18 -16.27
N ASP A 212 -62.32 -25.60 -16.75
CA ASP A 212 -62.55 -25.37 -18.19
C ASP A 212 -61.60 -24.34 -18.81
N ASP A 213 -61.22 -23.28 -18.08
CA ASP A 213 -60.23 -22.29 -18.54
C ASP A 213 -58.80 -22.88 -18.57
N PHE A 214 -58.47 -23.83 -17.69
CA PHE A 214 -57.18 -24.55 -17.71
C PHE A 214 -57.11 -25.61 -18.83
N ILE A 215 -58.22 -26.28 -19.12
CA ILE A 215 -58.33 -27.25 -20.21
C ILE A 215 -58.27 -26.57 -21.59
N ASN A 216 -58.82 -25.36 -21.75
CA ASN A 216 -58.87 -24.62 -23.01
C ASN A 216 -57.68 -23.68 -23.29
N LEU A 217 -56.62 -23.71 -22.47
CA LEU A 217 -55.38 -23.00 -22.79
C LEU A 217 -54.77 -23.48 -24.12
N PRO A 218 -54.37 -22.56 -25.02
CA PRO A 218 -53.65 -22.90 -26.25
C PRO A 218 -52.42 -23.77 -25.95
N THR A 219 -52.21 -24.81 -26.76
CA THR A 219 -51.21 -25.88 -26.55
C THR A 219 -49.77 -25.40 -26.34
N TRP A 220 -49.42 -24.17 -26.74
CA TRP A 220 -48.09 -23.59 -26.55
C TRP A 220 -47.78 -23.23 -25.08
N ILE A 221 -48.78 -23.03 -24.21
CA ILE A 221 -48.58 -22.74 -22.79
C ILE A 221 -48.35 -24.03 -21.97
N LYS A 222 -48.95 -25.16 -22.36
CA LYS A 222 -48.82 -26.44 -21.64
C LYS A 222 -47.41 -27.08 -21.73
N ARG A 223 -46.53 -26.59 -22.63
CA ARG A 223 -45.19 -27.17 -22.86
C ARG A 223 -44.05 -26.53 -22.05
N ALA A 224 -44.30 -25.43 -21.36
CA ALA A 224 -43.24 -24.67 -20.66
C ALA A 224 -43.05 -25.05 -19.18
N SER A 225 -43.90 -25.92 -18.61
CA SER A 225 -43.84 -26.28 -17.19
C SER A 225 -43.13 -27.61 -16.88
N SER A 226 -42.47 -28.23 -17.87
CA SER A 226 -41.78 -29.51 -17.71
C SER A 226 -40.35 -29.46 -18.24
N VAL A 227 -39.55 -28.48 -17.81
CA VAL A 227 -38.08 -28.60 -17.82
C VAL A 227 -37.52 -27.87 -16.61
N SER A 228 -37.24 -28.62 -15.55
CA SER A 228 -36.15 -28.31 -14.62
C SER A 228 -35.65 -29.61 -14.01
N TYR A 229 -34.32 -29.70 -13.91
CA TYR A 229 -33.44 -30.80 -13.49
C TYR A 229 -33.02 -31.80 -14.56
N VAL A 230 -31.78 -31.68 -15.03
CA VAL A 230 -30.71 -32.63 -14.64
C VAL A 230 -29.37 -31.89 -14.54
N PHE A 231 -28.72 -32.16 -13.42
CA PHE A 231 -27.39 -31.77 -12.99
C PHE A 231 -26.45 -32.91 -13.42
N GLU A 232 -25.40 -32.69 -14.23
CA GLU A 232 -24.26 -33.61 -14.21
C GLU A 232 -22.96 -33.00 -14.76
N ALA A 233 -21.88 -33.27 -14.03
CA ALA A 233 -20.52 -32.85 -14.28
C ALA A 233 -19.77 -33.86 -15.15
N ARG A 234 -18.85 -33.41 -16.02
CA ARG A 234 -17.47 -33.95 -16.08
C ARG A 234 -16.54 -33.24 -17.06
N GLU A 235 -15.31 -33.12 -16.60
CA GLU A 235 -14.07 -32.78 -17.29
C GLU A 235 -13.70 -33.68 -18.49
N LYS A 236 -12.97 -33.05 -19.42
CA LYS A 236 -11.71 -33.49 -20.07
C LYS A 236 -11.71 -34.18 -21.45
N VAL A 237 -10.71 -33.69 -22.20
CA VAL A 237 -9.90 -34.26 -23.29
C VAL A 237 -10.37 -34.08 -24.74
N GLY A 238 -9.56 -33.33 -25.50
CA GLY A 238 -9.01 -33.85 -26.76
C GLY A 238 -9.54 -33.25 -28.08
N GLY A 239 -8.77 -32.31 -28.62
CA GLY A 239 -8.15 -32.46 -29.95
C GLY A 239 -9.01 -32.54 -31.23
N PHE A 240 -8.77 -31.54 -32.08
CA PHE A 240 -8.52 -31.67 -33.52
C PHE A 240 -9.68 -31.58 -34.55
N VAL A 241 -9.70 -30.41 -35.21
CA VAL A 241 -9.71 -30.16 -36.68
C VAL A 241 -10.95 -30.52 -37.52
N GLY A 242 -11.42 -29.52 -38.28
CA GLY A 242 -12.23 -29.74 -39.48
C GLY A 242 -12.81 -28.47 -40.13
N SER A 243 -12.00 -27.75 -40.91
CA SER A 243 -12.45 -26.73 -41.88
C SER A 243 -13.25 -27.34 -43.04
N LYS A 244 -14.22 -26.58 -43.54
CA LYS A 244 -14.67 -26.36 -44.96
C LYS A 244 -16.19 -26.08 -44.96
N ILE A 245 -16.64 -24.86 -45.20
CA ILE A 245 -16.89 -24.22 -46.51
C ILE A 245 -17.56 -25.18 -47.50
N THR A 246 -18.84 -24.93 -47.80
CA THR A 246 -19.37 -24.78 -49.16
C THR A 246 -20.78 -24.17 -49.10
N CYS A 247 -20.93 -23.03 -49.78
CA CYS A 247 -22.19 -22.39 -50.15
C CYS A 247 -22.43 -22.76 -51.62
N LEU A 248 -23.65 -23.18 -52.00
CA LEU A 248 -24.17 -23.03 -53.36
C LEU A 248 -25.67 -23.33 -53.48
N CYS A 249 -26.31 -22.43 -54.24
CA CYS A 249 -27.58 -22.49 -54.96
C CYS A 249 -28.90 -22.50 -54.18
N THR A 250 -29.68 -21.42 -54.32
CA THR A 250 -30.47 -21.16 -55.54
C THR A 250 -30.57 -19.66 -55.81
#